data_AF-A0A202DGR8-F1
#
_entry.id   AF-A0A202DGR8-F1
#
_cell.length_a   1.000
_cell.length_b   1.000
_cell.length_c   1.000
_cell.angle_alpha   90.00
_cell.angle_beta   90.00
_cell.angle_gamma   90.00
#
_symmetry.space_group_name_H-M   'P 1'
#
loop_
_entity.id
_entity.type
_entity.pdbx_description
1 polymer ?
#
loop_
_entity_poly.entity_id
_entity_poly.type
_entity_poly.pdbx_seq_one_letter_code
_entity_poly.pdbx_strand_id
1 'polypeptide(L)' 'MHKATCSECNSECEVPFKPTEGKPVYCRACFSKNKPARY' A
#
# COMPACT_ATOMS: atom_id res chain seq x y z
N MET A 1 6.43 10.03 -8.64
CA MET A 1 5.31 9.22 -8.13
C MET A 1 5.29 7.93 -8.91
N HIS A 2 5.46 6.79 -8.27
CA HIS A 2 5.43 5.49 -8.94
C HIS A 2 4.01 4.91 -8.86
N LYS A 3 3.44 4.54 -9.99
CA LYS A 3 2.19 3.80 -10.03
C LYS A 3 2.42 2.40 -9.46
N ALA A 4 1.67 2.05 -8.44
CA ALA A 4 1.71 0.73 -7.83
C ALA A 4 0.31 0.24 -7.51
N THR A 5 0.13 -1.07 -7.55
CA THR A 5 -1.14 -1.72 -7.27
C THR A 5 -1.16 -2.17 -5.82
N CYS A 6 -2.17 -1.75 -5.08
CA CYS A 6 -2.41 -2.17 -3.70
C CYS A 6 -2.60 -3.69 -3.64
N SER A 7 -1.76 -4.42 -2.91
CA SER A 7 -1.87 -5.89 -2.81
C SER A 7 -3.09 -6.36 -2.00
N GLU A 8 -3.66 -5.51 -1.15
CA GLU A 8 -4.89 -5.81 -0.41
C GLU A 8 -6.16 -5.49 -1.21
N CYS A 9 -6.14 -4.38 -1.93
CA CYS A 9 -7.34 -3.74 -2.49
C CYS A 9 -7.33 -3.65 -4.02
N ASN A 10 -6.25 -4.07 -4.66
CA ASN A 10 -6.01 -4.06 -6.11
C ASN A 10 -6.25 -2.70 -6.80
N SER A 11 -6.28 -1.60 -6.03
CA SER A 11 -6.42 -0.25 -6.57
C SER A 11 -5.06 0.29 -7.01
N GLU A 12 -5.08 1.04 -8.11
CA GLU A 12 -3.92 1.81 -8.57
C GLU A 12 -3.71 3.00 -7.63
N CYS A 13 -2.51 3.11 -7.06
CA CYS A 13 -2.14 4.24 -6.22
C CYS A 13 -0.76 4.76 -6.61
N GLU A 14 -0.53 6.02 -6.29
CA GLU A 14 0.75 6.68 -6.48
C GLU A 14 1.55 6.63 -5.19
N VAL A 15 2.66 5.90 -5.21
CA VAL A 15 3.54 5.73 -4.06
C VAL A 15 4.87 6.47 -4.28
N PRO A 16 5.46 7.04 -3.22
CA PRO A 16 6.75 7.73 -3.31
C PRO A 16 7.93 6.76 -3.35
N PHE A 17 7.70 5.45 -3.18
CA PHE A 17 8.72 4.41 -3.18
C PHE A 17 8.60 3.52 -4.43
N LYS A 18 9.71 2.92 -4.85
CA LYS A 18 9.75 2.02 -6.02
C LYS A 18 9.10 0.68 -5.63
N PRO A 19 8.01 0.22 -6.29
CA PRO A 19 7.45 -1.10 -6.03
C PRO A 19 8.46 -2.18 -6.44
N THR A 20 8.93 -2.96 -5.45
CA THR A 20 9.83 -4.10 -5.65
C THR A 20 9.03 -5.40 -5.70
N GLU A 21 9.38 -6.30 -6.62
CA GLU A 21 8.73 -7.60 -6.91
C GLU A 21 8.73 -8.65 -5.78
N GLY A 22 8.98 -8.25 -4.53
CA GLY A 22 8.89 -9.11 -3.35
C GLY A 22 8.26 -8.45 -2.12
N LYS A 23 7.82 -7.19 -2.22
CA LYS A 23 7.18 -6.47 -1.11
C LYS A 23 5.77 -6.02 -1.52
N PRO A 24 4.72 -6.41 -0.76
CA PRO A 24 3.37 -5.97 -1.05
C PRO A 24 3.25 -4.45 -0.86
N VAL A 25 2.58 -3.79 -1.80
CA VAL A 25 2.33 -2.36 -1.75
C VAL A 25 0.96 -2.15 -1.13
N TYR A 26 0.86 -1.25 -0.15
CA TYR A 26 -0.40 -0.90 0.48
C TYR A 26 -0.74 0.55 0.22
N CYS A 27 -1.99 0.81 -0.15
CA CYS A 27 -2.51 2.17 -0.23
C CYS A 27 -2.64 2.75 1.19
N ARG A 28 -2.79 4.08 1.32
CA ARG A 28 -2.95 4.71 2.65
C ARG A 28 -4.11 4.11 3.45
N ALA A 29 -5.18 3.69 2.77
CA ALA A 29 -6.37 3.14 3.40
C ALA A 29 -6.11 1.74 3.98
N CYS A 30 -5.49 0.85 3.21
CA CYS A 30 -5.08 -0.48 3.67
C CYS A 30 -4.01 -0.38 4.77
N PHE A 31 -3.02 0.49 4.61
CA PHE A 31 -2.03 0.73 5.65
C PHE A 31 -2.65 1.26 6.96
N SER A 32 -3.69 2.10 6.85
CA SER A 32 -4.43 2.60 8.03
C SER A 32 -5.32 1.53 8.66
N LYS A 33 -5.94 0.65 7.86
CA LYS A 33 -6.72 -0.50 8.36
C LYS A 33 -5.84 -1.54 9.06
N ASN A 34 -4.63 -1.74 8.58
CA ASN A 34 -3.69 -2.72 9.13
C ASN A 34 -2.93 -2.21 10.38
N LYS A 35 -3.16 -0.97 10.81
CA LYS A 35 -2.73 -0.56 12.15
C LYS A 35 -3.70 -1.16 13.17
N PRO A 36 -3.26 -2.09 14.05
CA PRO A 36 -4.07 -2.40 15.21
C PRO A 36 -4.29 -1.09 15.95
N ALA A 37 -5.54 -0.77 16.24
CA ALA A 37 -5.87 0.38 17.08
C ALA A 37 -5.02 0.24 18.35
N ARG A 38 -4.01 1.10 18.47
CA ARG A 38 -3.25 1.23 19.71
C ARG A 38 -4.30 1.78 20.69
N TYR A 39 -4.75 0.88 21.55
CA TYR A 39 -5.67 1.11 22.67
C TYR A 39 -5.33 2.38 23.43
#